data_AF-A0A6M0GBR3-F1
#
_entry.id   AF-A0A6M0GBR3-F1
#
_cell.length_a   1.000
_cell.length_b   1.000
_cell.length_c   1.000
_cell.angle_alpha   90.00
_cell.angle_beta   90.00
_cell.angle_gamma   90.00
#
_symmetry.space_group_name_H-M   'P 1'
#
loop_
_entity.id
_entity.type
_entity.pdbx_description
1 polymer ?
#
loop_
_entity_poly.entity_id
_entity_poly.type
_entity_poly.pdbx_seq_one_letter_code
_entity_poly.pdbx_strand_id
1 'polypeptide(L)'
;MVKNEFPIGQILTGVSIFEYQEFGGNELCLDQVKLFFDNQVVTLLPIVDTDEIEIINETTTAVPMAATPSWCQSFLGKELMTVWVCENNQGYRDQVILAFEYLHPSLIFVAEGSVIKVFCTEQVDRVQAAQAKLKYSQVS
;
A
#
# COMPACT_ATOMS: atom_id res chain seq x y z
N MET A 1 15.62 19.10 -0.73
CA MET A 1 14.26 18.61 -0.43
C MET A 1 13.93 17.61 -1.53
N VAL A 2 13.99 16.31 -1.22
CA VAL A 2 13.61 15.26 -2.19
C VAL A 2 12.12 15.45 -2.42
N LYS A 3 11.72 15.81 -3.64
CA LYS A 3 10.31 15.76 -3.99
C LYS A 3 10.00 14.29 -4.27
N ASN A 4 9.25 13.66 -3.36
CA ASN A 4 8.64 12.37 -3.64
C ASN A 4 7.50 12.63 -4.62
N GLU A 5 7.83 12.84 -5.91
CA GLU A 5 6.84 13.09 -6.95
C GLU A 5 6.20 11.75 -7.33
N PHE A 6 5.29 11.28 -6.47
CA PHE A 6 4.36 10.24 -6.84
C PHE A 6 3.53 10.73 -8.03
N PRO A 7 3.16 9.84 -8.97
CA PRO A 7 2.40 10.18 -10.16
C PRO A 7 0.91 10.36 -9.84
N ILE A 8 0.59 11.35 -8.99
CA ILE A 8 -0.79 11.72 -8.68
C ILE A 8 -1.51 12.06 -9.99
N GLY A 9 -2.71 11.51 -10.17
CA GLY A 9 -3.51 11.65 -11.38
C GLY A 9 -3.22 10.60 -12.46
N GLN A 10 -2.26 9.69 -12.24
CA GLN A 10 -2.02 8.58 -13.17
C GLN A 10 -2.73 7.29 -12.72
N ILE A 11 -2.99 6.43 -13.70
CA ILE A 11 -3.63 5.13 -13.51
C ILE A 11 -2.59 4.09 -13.06
N LEU A 12 -2.92 3.31 -12.03
CA LEU A 12 -2.15 2.14 -11.65
C LEU A 12 -2.36 1.02 -12.68
N THR A 13 -1.30 0.66 -13.40
CA THR A 13 -1.33 -0.36 -14.47
C THR A 13 -0.85 -1.72 -13.99
N GLY A 14 -0.08 -1.77 -12.90
CA GLY A 14 0.42 -3.01 -12.33
C GLY A 14 1.07 -2.82 -10.97
N VAL A 15 1.24 -3.93 -10.25
CA VAL A 15 2.10 -4.00 -9.07
C VAL A 15 2.97 -5.25 -9.17
N SER A 16 4.24 -5.16 -8.80
CA SER A 16 5.08 -6.36 -8.60
C SER A 16 5.70 -6.31 -7.22
N ILE A 17 5.85 -7.49 -6.61
CA ILE A 17 6.41 -7.63 -5.28
C ILE A 17 7.58 -8.62 -5.31
N PHE A 18 8.51 -8.45 -4.37
CA PHE A 18 9.48 -9.47 -4.00
C PHE A 18 9.28 -9.79 -2.52
N GLU A 19 8.99 -11.05 -2.22
CA GLU A 19 8.75 -11.52 -0.86
C GLU A 19 10.07 -11.87 -0.16
N TYR A 20 10.19 -11.47 1.11
CA TYR A 20 11.32 -11.81 1.95
C TYR A 20 11.31 -13.31 2.29
N GLN A 21 12.30 -14.05 1.81
CA GLN A 21 12.30 -15.52 1.80
C GLN A 21 12.59 -16.16 3.16
N GLU A 22 13.22 -15.43 4.09
CA GLU A 22 13.67 -15.99 5.37
C GLU A 22 12.61 -15.86 6.47
N PHE A 23 11.46 -15.23 6.17
CA PHE A 23 10.39 -15.07 7.14
C PHE A 23 9.55 -16.36 7.28
N GLY A 24 9.54 -16.94 8.48
CA GLY A 24 8.81 -18.17 8.78
C GLY A 24 7.38 -17.99 9.28
N GLY A 25 6.85 -16.76 9.29
CA GLY A 25 5.50 -16.45 9.78
C GLY A 25 4.41 -16.50 8.69
N ASN A 26 3.17 -16.18 9.09
CA ASN A 26 2.02 -16.11 8.16
C ASN A 26 1.80 -14.71 7.56
N GLU A 27 2.56 -13.72 8.02
CA GLU A 27 2.49 -12.35 7.52
C GLU A 27 3.24 -12.23 6.18
N LEU A 28 2.72 -11.39 5.30
CA LEU A 28 3.38 -11.07 4.04
C LEU A 28 4.47 -10.02 4.31
N CYS A 29 5.73 -10.44 4.19
CA CYS A 29 6.90 -9.59 4.34
C CYS A 29 7.55 -9.36 2.97
N LEU A 30 7.74 -8.09 2.59
CA LEU A 30 8.20 -7.72 1.24
C LEU A 30 9.58 -7.04 1.30
N ASP A 31 10.51 -7.51 0.46
CA ASP A 31 11.80 -6.87 0.22
C ASP A 31 11.69 -5.71 -0.77
N GLN A 32 10.64 -5.73 -1.61
CA GLN A 32 10.43 -4.71 -2.62
C GLN A 32 8.97 -4.68 -3.06
N VAL A 33 8.47 -3.46 -3.28
CA VAL A 33 7.20 -3.21 -3.96
C VAL A 33 7.45 -2.28 -5.13
N LYS A 34 6.93 -2.61 -6.32
CA LYS A 34 6.93 -1.72 -7.48
C LYS A 34 5.50 -1.44 -7.91
N LEU A 35 5.19 -0.16 -8.05
CA LEU A 35 3.92 0.36 -8.52
C LEU A 35 4.14 0.90 -9.92
N PHE A 36 3.45 0.35 -10.90
CA PHE A 36 3.57 0.73 -12.30
C PHE A 36 2.44 1.67 -12.69
N PHE A 37 2.82 2.80 -13.28
CA PHE A 37 1.94 3.80 -13.88
C PHE A 37 2.33 3.96 -15.36
N ASP A 38 1.54 4.71 -16.13
CA ASP A 38 1.68 4.78 -17.60
C ASP A 38 3.10 5.16 -18.07
N ASN A 39 3.77 6.07 -17.37
CA ASN A 39 5.12 6.51 -17.71
C ASN A 39 6.10 6.55 -16.52
N GLN A 40 5.70 5.99 -15.39
CA GLN A 40 6.49 6.04 -14.16
C GLN A 40 6.38 4.73 -13.39
N VAL A 41 7.48 4.34 -12.75
CA VAL A 41 7.53 3.27 -11.76
C VAL A 41 7.92 3.89 -10.43
N VAL A 42 7.16 3.57 -9.39
CA VAL A 42 7.52 3.89 -8.00
C VAL A 42 7.94 2.60 -7.32
N THR A 43 9.19 2.54 -6.88
CA THR A 43 9.73 1.41 -6.10
C THR A 43 9.82 1.81 -4.64
N LEU A 44 9.29 0.95 -3.76
CA LEU A 44 9.45 1.03 -2.30
C LEU A 44 10.42 -0.07 -1.88
N LEU A 45 11.46 0.31 -1.14
CA LEU A 45 12.44 -0.59 -0.56
C LEU A 45 12.56 -0.33 0.95
N PRO A 46 12.58 -1.37 1.79
CA PRO A 46 12.98 -1.17 3.18
C PRO A 46 14.49 -0.85 3.24
N ILE A 47 14.87 0.07 4.11
CA ILE A 47 16.28 0.32 4.43
C ILE A 47 16.70 -0.65 5.54
N VAL A 48 17.72 -1.46 5.25
CA VAL A 48 18.25 -2.50 6.14
C VAL A 48 18.62 -1.93 7.52
N ASP A 49 18.29 -2.68 8.57
CA ASP A 49 18.53 -2.34 9.97
C ASP A 49 17.82 -1.07 10.45
N THR A 50 16.81 -0.61 9.72
CA THR A 50 15.97 0.53 10.08
C THR A 50 14.49 0.25 9.82
N ASP A 51 13.63 1.14 10.33
CA ASP A 51 12.20 1.18 10.01
C ASP A 51 11.91 2.27 8.96
N GLU A 52 12.80 2.45 7.98
CA GLU A 52 12.64 3.46 6.90
C GLU A 52 12.35 2.81 5.55
N ILE A 53 11.50 3.47 4.76
CA ILE A 53 11.19 3.18 3.37
C ILE A 53 11.98 4.14 2.47
N GLU A 54 12.84 3.58 1.62
CA GLU A 54 13.38 4.26 0.46
C GLU A 54 12.35 4.25 -0.68
N ILE A 55 12.16 5.43 -1.31
CA ILE A 55 11.21 5.63 -2.41
C ILE A 55 12.01 6.03 -3.64
N ILE A 56 11.97 5.20 -4.69
CA ILE A 56 12.69 5.42 -5.94
C ILE A 56 11.66 5.65 -7.06
N ASN A 57 11.83 6.74 -7.81
CA ASN A 57 10.97 7.10 -8.94
C ASN A 57 11.76 6.97 -10.24
N GLU A 58 11.24 6.19 -11.19
CA GLU A 58 11.86 5.99 -12.50
C GLU A 58 10.85 6.30 -13.60
N THR A 59 11.22 7.14 -14.57
CA THR A 59 10.42 7.31 -15.77
C THR A 59 10.61 6.09 -16.68
N THR A 60 9.52 5.49 -17.12
CA THR A 60 9.55 4.36 -18.05
C THR A 60 8.80 4.71 -19.34
N THR A 61 9.29 4.21 -20.47
CA THR A 61 8.61 4.31 -21.77
C THR A 61 7.82 3.05 -22.11
N ALA A 62 7.96 1.99 -21.31
CA ALA A 62 7.26 0.72 -21.49
C ALA A 62 6.40 0.45 -20.25
N VAL A 63 5.15 0.06 -20.48
CA VAL A 63 4.27 -0.48 -19.44
C VAL A 63 4.68 -1.93 -19.21
N PRO A 64 5.35 -2.27 -18.09
CA PRO A 64 5.75 -3.65 -17.85
C PRO A 64 4.50 -4.46 -17.49
N MET A 65 4.33 -5.63 -18.11
CA MET A 65 3.33 -6.59 -17.63
C MET A 65 3.79 -7.12 -16.26
N ALA A 66 3.29 -6.51 -15.19
CA ALA A 66 3.56 -6.96 -13.84
C ALA A 66 2.57 -8.07 -13.42
N ALA A 67 3.07 -9.08 -12.71
CA ALA A 67 2.22 -10.10 -12.08
C ALA A 67 1.60 -9.51 -10.81
N THR A 68 0.52 -8.74 -10.98
CA THR A 68 -0.16 -8.07 -9.87
C THR A 68 -0.70 -9.07 -8.85
N PRO A 69 -0.31 -8.95 -7.56
CA PRO A 69 -0.81 -9.83 -6.51
C PRO A 69 -2.33 -9.67 -6.35
N SER A 70 -3.00 -10.76 -5.97
CA SER A 70 -4.48 -10.83 -5.92
C SER A 70 -5.10 -9.74 -5.05
N TRP A 71 -4.50 -9.41 -3.90
CA TRP A 71 -4.96 -8.37 -2.99
C TRP A 71 -4.86 -6.95 -3.55
N CYS A 72 -4.11 -6.75 -4.65
CA CYS A 72 -3.96 -5.45 -5.31
C CYS A 72 -4.81 -5.32 -6.59
N GLN A 73 -5.42 -6.40 -7.08
CA GLN A 73 -6.10 -6.39 -8.37
C GLN A 73 -7.26 -5.40 -8.45
N SER A 74 -7.96 -5.18 -7.34
CA SER A 74 -9.06 -4.21 -7.27
C SER A 74 -8.63 -2.75 -7.45
N PHE A 75 -7.33 -2.45 -7.42
CA PHE A 75 -6.79 -1.11 -7.62
C PHE A 75 -6.25 -0.87 -9.03
N LEU A 76 -6.14 -1.91 -9.87
CA LEU A 76 -5.74 -1.74 -11.26
C LEU A 76 -6.76 -0.92 -12.04
N GLY A 77 -6.28 -0.04 -12.91
CA GLY A 77 -7.13 0.85 -13.69
C GLY A 77 -7.66 2.05 -12.89
N LYS A 78 -7.35 2.16 -11.59
CA LYS A 78 -7.75 3.29 -10.76
C LYS A 78 -6.68 4.37 -10.74
N GLU A 79 -7.14 5.61 -10.71
CA GLU A 79 -6.30 6.80 -10.62
C GLU A 79 -5.75 6.97 -9.19
N LEU A 80 -4.46 7.28 -9.08
CA LEU A 80 -3.83 7.65 -7.81
C LEU A 80 -4.24 9.07 -7.43
N MET A 81 -5.13 9.21 -6.45
CA MET A 81 -5.70 10.49 -6.07
C MET A 81 -4.82 11.25 -5.08
N THR A 82 -4.21 10.55 -4.13
CA THR A 82 -3.33 11.17 -3.15
C THR A 82 -2.36 10.16 -2.53
N VAL A 83 -1.27 10.69 -1.97
CA VAL A 83 -0.23 9.93 -1.29
C VAL A 83 0.16 10.65 -0.01
N TRP A 84 0.33 9.88 1.06
CA TRP A 84 0.97 10.34 2.30
C TRP A 84 2.26 9.57 2.50
N VAL A 85 3.35 10.29 2.72
CA VAL A 85 4.61 9.72 3.21
C VAL A 85 4.76 10.22 4.64
N CYS A 86 4.61 9.33 5.60
CA CYS A 86 4.62 9.69 7.02
C CYS A 86 6.01 9.44 7.63
N GLU A 87 6.27 10.14 8.72
CA GLU A 87 7.50 10.06 9.48
C GLU A 87 7.14 9.63 10.91
N ASN A 88 7.91 8.71 11.48
CA ASN A 88 7.75 8.29 12.86
C ASN A 88 8.46 9.25 13.84
N ASN A 89 8.41 8.93 15.13
CA ASN A 89 9.02 9.76 16.18
C ASN A 89 10.56 9.81 16.15
N GLN A 90 11.22 8.98 15.33
CA GLN A 90 12.68 8.96 15.15
C GLN A 90 13.12 9.75 13.91
N GLY A 91 12.18 10.26 13.12
CA GLY A 91 12.50 10.95 11.87
C GLY A 91 12.58 10.02 10.65
N TYR A 92 12.21 8.74 10.80
CA TYR A 92 12.24 7.79 9.70
C TYR A 92 10.94 7.79 8.93
N ARG A 93 11.04 7.76 7.60
CA ARG A 93 9.89 7.61 6.69
C ARG A 93 9.44 6.17 6.70
N ASP A 94 8.60 5.81 7.65
CA ASP A 94 8.22 4.42 7.92
C ASP A 94 6.94 4.01 7.18
N GLN A 95 6.17 4.95 6.65
CA GLN A 95 4.86 4.66 6.06
C GLN A 95 4.63 5.38 4.73
N VAL A 96 4.09 4.65 3.75
CA VAL A 96 3.58 5.19 2.49
C VAL A 96 2.12 4.76 2.33
N ILE A 97 1.22 5.73 2.28
CA ILE A 97 -0.23 5.50 2.16
C ILE A 97 -0.69 6.01 0.80
N LEU A 98 -1.41 5.17 0.06
CA LEU A 98 -1.96 5.49 -1.25
C LEU A 98 -3.48 5.49 -1.20
N ALA A 99 -4.10 6.46 -1.86
CA ALA A 99 -5.53 6.50 -2.11
C ALA A 99 -5.81 6.39 -3.61
N PHE A 100 -6.58 5.39 -4.01
CA PHE A 100 -7.01 5.17 -5.39
C PHE A 100 -8.50 5.48 -5.53
N GLU A 101 -8.90 6.09 -6.66
CA GLU A 101 -10.29 6.47 -7.04
C GLU A 101 -10.93 7.57 -6.18
N TYR A 102 -10.70 7.55 -4.86
CA TYR A 102 -11.17 8.56 -3.91
C TYR A 102 -10.02 9.04 -3.01
N LEU A 103 -10.34 9.90 -2.03
CA LEU A 103 -9.35 10.44 -1.09
C LEU A 103 -9.20 9.62 0.21
N HIS A 104 -9.87 8.47 0.34
CA HIS A 104 -9.66 7.61 1.50
C HIS A 104 -8.45 6.69 1.27
N PRO A 105 -7.67 6.37 2.32
CA PRO A 105 -6.61 5.37 2.22
C PRO A 105 -7.13 4.09 1.56
N SER A 106 -6.29 3.48 0.73
CA SER A 106 -6.56 2.24 0.02
C SER A 106 -5.50 1.19 0.35
N LEU A 107 -4.23 1.57 0.20
CA LEU A 107 -3.07 0.74 0.53
C LEU A 107 -2.16 1.48 1.48
N ILE A 108 -1.69 0.80 2.52
CA ILE A 108 -0.69 1.30 3.46
C ILE A 108 0.51 0.35 3.42
N PHE A 109 1.68 0.90 3.16
CA PHE A 109 2.96 0.21 3.26
C PHE A 109 3.69 0.70 4.50
N VAL A 110 4.16 -0.21 5.34
CA VAL A 110 4.86 0.08 6.59
C VAL A 110 6.20 -0.64 6.60
N ALA A 111 7.30 0.07 6.86
CA ALA A 111 8.58 -0.55 7.16
C ALA A 111 8.60 -1.01 8.62
N GLU A 112 8.88 -2.29 8.84
CA GLU A 112 9.05 -2.87 10.16
C GLU A 112 10.19 -3.88 10.10
N GLY A 113 11.31 -3.62 10.77
CA GLY A 113 12.40 -4.58 10.89
C GLY A 113 13.02 -5.01 9.55
N SER A 114 13.31 -4.04 8.66
CA SER A 114 13.88 -4.26 7.31
C SER A 114 12.97 -4.94 6.30
N VAL A 115 11.67 -5.06 6.56
CA VAL A 115 10.69 -5.52 5.56
C VAL A 115 9.56 -4.51 5.40
N ILE A 116 8.89 -4.55 4.26
CA ILE A 116 7.65 -3.81 4.03
C ILE A 116 6.46 -4.73 4.31
N LYS A 117 5.57 -4.31 5.19
CA LYS A 117 4.23 -4.89 5.39
C LYS A 117 3.19 -4.07 4.64
N VAL A 118 2.15 -4.74 4.15
CA VAL A 118 1.06 -4.09 3.40
C VAL A 118 -0.28 -4.31 4.07
N PHE A 119 -1.08 -3.25 4.14
CA PHE A 119 -2.45 -3.27 4.65
C PHE A 119 -3.41 -2.69 3.61
N CYS A 120 -4.53 -3.40 3.39
CA CYS A 120 -5.67 -2.87 2.64
C CYS A 120 -6.66 -2.28 3.63
N THR A 121 -7.10 -1.04 3.39
CA THR A 121 -7.98 -0.34 4.31
C THR A 121 -9.43 -0.35 3.86
N GLU A 122 -10.34 -0.47 4.82
CA GLU A 122 -11.78 -0.39 4.61
C GLU A 122 -12.36 0.75 5.44
N GLN A 123 -13.47 1.32 4.96
CA GLN A 123 -14.22 2.32 5.71
C GLN A 123 -14.90 1.67 6.91
N VAL A 124 -14.83 2.31 8.07
CA VAL A 124 -15.63 1.90 9.24
C VAL A 124 -17.07 2.33 9.02
N ASP A 125 -17.96 1.35 8.88
CA ASP A 125 -19.39 1.60 8.76
C ASP A 125 -20.08 1.79 10.12
N ARG A 126 -21.13 2.61 10.12
CA ARG A 126 -21.99 2.74 11.31
C ARG A 126 -22.74 1.43 11.52
N VAL A 127 -22.61 0.83 12.70
CA VAL A 127 -23.48 -0.28 13.11
C VAL A 127 -24.90 0.26 13.26
N GLN A 128 -25.84 -0.12 12.37
CA GLN A 128 -27.25 0.13 12.60
C GLN A 128 -27.70 -0.70 13.82
N ALA A 129 -28.03 -0.01 14.92
CA ALA A 129 -28.52 -0.61 16.17
C ALA A 129 -29.76 -1.52 16.00
N ALA A 130 -30.41 -1.52 14.83
CA ALA A 130 -31.56 -2.36 14.53
C ALA A 130 -31.24 -3.86 14.38
N GLN A 131 -29.99 -4.24 14.01
CA GLN A 131 -29.63 -5.66 13.86
C GLN A 131 -29.13 -6.31 15.17
N ALA A 132 -28.74 -5.52 16.17
CA ALA A 132 -28.32 -6.03 17.47
C ALA A 132 -29.50 -6.58 18.30
N LYS A 133 -30.73 -6.08 18.08
CA LYS A 133 -31.92 -6.57 18.82
C LYS A 133 -32.48 -7.90 18.31
N LEU A 134 -32.17 -8.30 17.07
CA LEU A 134 -32.67 -9.56 16.50
C LEU A 134 -31.84 -10.78 16.90
N LYS A 135 -30.55 -10.63 17.25
CA LYS A 135 -29.72 -11.74 17.74
C LYS A 135 -29.96 -12.11 19.21
N TYR A 136 -30.40 -11.16 20.05
CA TYR A 136 -30.68 -11.41 21.47
C TYR A 136 -32.13 -11.80 21.78
N SER A 137 -33.05 -11.71 20.81
CA SER A 137 -34.46 -12.13 20.99
C SER A 137 -34.74 -13.55 20.48
N GLN A 138 -33.77 -14.23 19.84
CA GLN A 138 -33.87 -15.63 19.43
C GLN A 138 -33.17 -16.60 20.40
N VAL A 139 -32.68 -16.09 21.53
CA VAL A 139 -32.14 -16.88 22.64
C VAL A 139 -32.95 -16.52 23.89
N SER A 140 -34.21 -16.93 23.92
CA SER A 140 -35.09 -16.88 25.11
C SER A 140 -36.07 -18.04 25.05
#